data_AF-A0A0Q5JN00-F1
#
_entry.id   AF-A0A0Q5JN00-F1
#
_cell.length_a   1.000
_cell.length_b   1.000
_cell.length_c   1.000
_cell.angle_alpha   90.00
_cell.angle_beta   90.00
_cell.angle_gamma   90.00
#
_symmetry.space_group_name_H-M   'P 1'
#
loop_
_entity.id
_entity.type
_entity.pdbx_description
1 polymer ?
#
loop_
_entity_poly.entity_id
_entity_poly.type
_entity_poly.pdbx_seq_one_letter_code
_entity_poly.pdbx_strand_id
1 'polypeptide(L)'
;MPHATLPAPRALAMRLFDCVQADDLDRALQLGLMDYRPAPHLDAADAPVVAALLAAQQRLRAAWAARERYRARAARLQRRAAERDARRTPAPAPSQPAAAALPPLAAAILARAKAKAAGGTPS
;
A
#
# COMPACT_ATOMS: atom_id res chain seq x y z
N MET A 1 35.44 -11.04 -12.01
CA MET A 1 34.79 -10.24 -10.95
C MET A 1 35.90 -9.64 -10.10
N PRO A 2 36.23 -8.34 -10.22
CA PRO A 2 37.29 -7.74 -9.43
C PRO A 2 36.87 -7.75 -7.96
N HIS A 3 37.69 -8.35 -7.11
CA HIS A 3 37.52 -8.33 -5.66
C HIS A 3 37.80 -6.89 -5.23
N ALA A 4 36.76 -6.15 -4.85
CA ALA A 4 36.92 -4.82 -4.28
C ALA A 4 37.90 -4.95 -3.12
N THR A 5 39.05 -4.29 -3.23
CA THR A 5 40.06 -4.22 -2.18
C THR A 5 39.39 -3.49 -1.03
N LEU A 6 38.84 -4.25 -0.07
CA LEU A 6 38.18 -3.67 1.08
C LEU A 6 39.23 -2.80 1.80
N PRO A 7 38.96 -1.50 1.96
CA PRO A 7 39.87 -0.65 2.71
C PRO A 7 40.02 -1.20 4.12
N ALA A 8 41.21 -1.02 4.71
CA ALA A 8 41.45 -1.41 6.09
C ALA A 8 40.29 -0.90 6.98
N PRO A 9 39.75 -1.74 7.89
CA PRO A 9 38.49 -1.48 8.60
C PRO A 9 38.46 -0.11 9.30
N ARG A 10 39.60 0.33 9.84
CA ARG A 10 39.79 1.66 10.42
C ARG A 10 39.58 2.81 9.42
N ALA A 11 40.11 2.69 8.20
CA ALA A 11 39.97 3.73 7.17
C ALA A 11 38.53 3.83 6.63
N LEU A 12 37.76 2.74 6.68
CA LEU A 12 36.32 2.78 6.42
C LEU A 12 35.57 3.49 7.56
N ALA A 13 35.86 3.14 8.81
CA ALA A 13 35.24 3.75 9.98
C ALA A 13 35.43 5.27 10.01
N MET A 14 36.65 5.76 9.75
CA MET A 14 36.94 7.19 9.70
C MET A 14 36.16 7.90 8.58
N ARG A 15 36.12 7.32 7.37
CA ARG A 15 35.35 7.92 6.25
C ARG A 15 33.85 7.94 6.52
N LEU A 16 33.31 6.89 7.13
CA LEU A 16 31.91 6.87 7.56
C LEU A 16 31.66 7.95 8.61
N PHE A 17 32.58 8.12 9.55
CA PHE A 17 32.46 9.11 10.61
C PHE A 17 32.48 10.53 10.05
N ASP A 18 33.39 10.84 9.12
CA ASP A 18 33.44 12.13 8.44
C ASP A 18 32.11 12.43 7.72
N CYS A 19 31.54 11.43 7.03
CA CYS A 19 30.22 11.59 6.38
C CYS A 19 29.11 11.84 7.39
N VAL A 20 29.08 11.11 8.51
CA VAL A 20 28.08 11.29 9.58
C VAL A 20 28.21 12.66 10.23
N GLN A 21 29.44 13.14 10.47
CA GLN A 21 29.69 14.46 11.04
C GLN A 21 29.32 15.60 10.08
N ALA A 22 29.49 15.38 8.77
CA ALA A 22 29.03 16.30 7.73
C ALA A 22 27.51 16.22 7.46
N ASP A 23 26.78 15.35 8.16
CA ASP A 23 25.37 14.98 7.91
C ASP A 23 25.11 14.49 6.47
N ASP A 24 26.15 14.03 5.77
CA ASP A 24 26.10 13.41 4.45
C ASP A 24 25.75 11.92 4.58
N LEU A 25 24.51 11.68 5.01
CA LEU A 25 24.00 10.32 5.26
C LEU A 25 23.86 9.50 3.97
N ASP A 26 23.62 10.15 2.83
CA ASP A 26 23.52 9.47 1.54
C ASP A 26 24.87 8.86 1.14
N ARG A 27 25.95 9.63 1.28
CA ARG A 27 27.29 9.11 1.05
C ARG A 27 27.67 8.05 2.08
N ALA A 28 27.30 8.24 3.34
CA ALA A 28 27.53 7.23 4.38
C ALA A 28 26.81 5.90 4.06
N LEU A 29 25.58 5.96 3.55
CA LEU A 29 24.83 4.78 3.11
C LEU A 29 25.48 4.09 1.91
N GLN A 30 25.97 4.84 0.91
CA GLN A 30 26.72 4.29 -0.23
C GLN A 30 28.01 3.59 0.20
N LEU A 31 28.66 4.08 1.25
CA LEU A 31 29.84 3.47 1.85
C LEU A 31 29.51 2.24 2.73
N GLY A 32 28.23 1.90 2.91
CA GLY A 32 27.81 0.73 3.68
C GLY A 32 27.62 0.98 5.18
N LEU A 33 27.21 2.19 5.60
CA LEU A 33 26.97 2.51 7.01
C LEU A 33 26.05 1.50 7.73
N MET A 34 25.06 0.93 7.04
CA MET A 34 24.15 -0.06 7.63
C MET A 34 24.77 -1.44 7.81
N ASP A 35 25.78 -1.76 7.00
CA ASP A 35 26.48 -3.05 7.01
C ASP A 35 27.76 -3.01 7.86
N TYR A 36 28.20 -1.80 8.26
CA TYR A 36 29.35 -1.60 9.12
C TYR A 36 29.16 -2.31 10.48
N ARG A 37 30.08 -3.23 10.79
CA ARG A 37 30.15 -3.95 12.07
C ARG A 37 31.50 -3.68 12.74
N PRO A 38 31.51 -3.04 13.93
CA PRO A 38 32.75 -2.82 14.66
C PRO A 38 33.33 -4.14 15.16
N ALA A 39 34.66 -4.24 15.15
CA ALA A 39 35.39 -5.40 15.65
C ALA A 39 36.03 -5.04 17.00
N PRO A 40 35.62 -5.67 18.12
CA PRO A 40 35.97 -5.22 19.46
C PRO A 40 37.47 -5.22 19.78
N HIS A 41 38.27 -5.99 19.04
CA HIS A 41 39.72 -6.11 19.23
C HIS A 41 40.53 -5.11 18.38
N LEU A 42 39.95 -4.51 17.33
CA LEU A 42 40.61 -3.57 16.42
C LEU A 42 40.27 -2.11 16.75
N ASP A 43 39.10 -1.86 17.36
CA ASP A 43 38.51 -0.53 17.44
C ASP A 43 38.61 0.13 18.83
N ALA A 44 39.35 -0.44 19.79
CA ALA A 44 39.41 0.10 21.16
C ALA A 44 39.94 1.54 21.24
N ALA A 45 40.89 1.91 20.36
CA ALA A 45 41.38 3.28 20.24
C ALA A 45 40.37 4.24 19.57
N ASP A 46 39.42 3.69 18.80
CA ASP A 46 38.40 4.44 18.05
C ASP A 46 37.01 4.29 18.65
N ALA A 47 36.92 3.90 19.93
CA ALA A 47 35.66 3.75 20.66
C ALA A 47 34.66 4.92 20.45
N PRO A 48 35.05 6.21 20.50
CA PRO A 48 34.10 7.30 20.25
C PRO A 48 33.61 7.35 18.79
N VAL A 49 34.46 7.02 17.82
CA VAL A 49 34.10 6.96 16.40
C VAL A 49 33.07 5.86 16.17
N VAL A 50 33.33 4.67 16.70
CA VAL A 50 32.40 3.54 16.64
C VAL A 50 31.07 3.87 17.31
N ALA A 51 31.10 4.51 18.49
CA ALA A 51 29.88 4.91 19.19
C ALA A 51 29.03 5.88 18.35
N ALA A 52 29.65 6.86 17.69
CA ALA A 52 28.96 7.80 16.81
C ALA A 52 28.32 7.10 15.59
N LEU A 53 29.04 6.16 14.97
CA LEU A 53 28.51 5.36 13.85
C LEU A 53 27.31 4.52 14.28
N LEU A 54 27.39 3.85 15.44
CA LEU A 54 26.28 3.06 15.97
C LEU A 54 25.06 3.92 16.31
N ALA A 55 25.28 5.12 16.88
CA ALA A 55 24.21 6.08 17.15
C ALA A 55 23.54 6.54 15.84
N ALA A 56 24.31 6.82 14.79
CA ALA A 56 23.78 7.17 13.47
C ALA A 56 22.95 6.02 12.87
N GLN A 57 23.43 4.77 12.96
CA GLN A 57 22.67 3.59 12.54
C GLN A 57 21.34 3.48 13.29
N GLN A 58 21.34 3.69 14.61
CA GLN A 58 20.13 3.62 15.43
C GLN A 58 19.13 4.72 15.06
N ARG A 59 19.60 5.95 14.84
CA ARG A 59 18.79 7.10 14.40
C ARG A 59 18.10 6.80 13.07
N LEU A 60 18.82 6.24 12.10
CA LEU A 60 18.28 5.85 10.80
C LEU A 60 17.21 4.76 10.93
N ARG A 61 17.49 3.69 11.68
CA ARG A 61 16.51 2.62 11.94
C ARG A 61 15.23 3.16 12.60
N ALA A 62 15.37 4.05 13.58
CA ALA A 62 14.23 4.69 14.25
C ALA A 62 13.40 5.54 13.27
N ALA A 63 14.06 6.30 12.39
CA ALA A 63 13.40 7.10 11.36
C ALA A 63 12.63 6.22 10.37
N TRP A 64 13.20 5.11 9.92
CA TRP A 64 12.51 4.15 9.05
C TRP A 64 11.32 3.50 9.74
N ALA A 65 11.47 3.06 10.99
CA ALA A 65 10.36 2.52 11.78
C ALA A 65 9.23 3.56 11.98
N ALA A 66 9.57 4.83 12.16
CA ALA A 66 8.56 5.91 12.22
C ALA A 66 7.81 6.09 10.90
N ARG A 67 8.53 6.09 9.77
CA ARG A 67 7.94 6.16 8.42
C ARG A 67 7.02 4.98 8.15
N GLU A 68 7.44 3.77 8.54
CA GLU A 68 6.64 2.56 8.33
C GLU A 68 5.34 2.59 9.16
N ARG A 69 5.42 3.01 10.43
CA ARG A 69 4.22 3.23 11.27
C ARG A 69 3.26 4.25 10.67
N TYR A 70 3.78 5.32 10.06
CA TYR A 70 2.95 6.30 9.36
C TYR A 70 2.26 5.68 8.13
N ARG A 71 3.00 4.97 7.27
CA ARG A 71 2.44 4.27 6.10
C ARG A 71 1.36 3.27 6.49
N ALA A 72 1.60 2.46 7.53
CA ALA A 72 0.63 1.51 8.03
C ALA A 72 -0.66 2.18 8.54
N ARG A 73 -0.54 3.34 9.22
CA ARG A 73 -1.71 4.15 9.63
C ARG A 73 -2.47 4.70 8.43
N ALA A 74 -1.77 5.28 7.45
CA ALA A 74 -2.38 5.81 6.24
C ALA A 74 -3.17 4.73 5.48
N ALA A 75 -2.59 3.54 5.31
CA ALA A 75 -3.26 2.41 4.66
C ALA A 75 -4.53 1.95 5.39
N ARG A 76 -4.56 2.03 6.72
CA ARG A 76 -5.77 1.72 7.52
C ARG A 76 -6.86 2.78 7.32
N LEU A 77 -6.49 4.05 7.30
CA LEU A 77 -7.42 5.15 7.09
C LEU A 77 -8.01 5.11 5.67
N GLN A 78 -7.18 4.85 4.66
CA GLN A 78 -7.62 4.70 3.28
C GLN A 78 -8.63 3.55 3.14
N ARG A 79 -8.39 2.41 3.79
CA ARG A 79 -9.35 1.29 3.81
C ARG A 79 -10.70 1.70 4.41
N ARG A 80 -10.69 2.38 5.56
CA ARG A 80 -11.91 2.88 6.20
C ARG A 80 -12.65 3.92 5.34
N ALA A 81 -11.92 4.78 4.65
CA ALA A 81 -12.50 5.76 3.73
C ALA A 81 -13.20 5.05 2.56
N ALA A 82 -12.53 4.08 1.93
CA ALA A 82 -13.10 3.28 0.83
C ALA A 82 -14.35 2.50 1.27
N GLU A 83 -14.35 1.89 2.45
CA GLU A 83 -15.53 1.19 2.98
C GLU A 83 -16.70 2.15 3.21
N ARG A 84 -16.44 3.34 3.78
CA ARG A 84 -17.47 4.35 3.98
C ARG A 84 -18.03 4.86 2.66
N ASP A 85 -17.19 5.04 1.66
CA ASP A 85 -17.60 5.45 0.33
C ASP A 85 -18.47 4.38 -0.34
N ALA A 86 -18.06 3.12 -0.29
CA ALA A 86 -18.85 1.99 -0.78
C ALA A 86 -20.23 1.88 -0.10
N ARG A 87 -20.33 2.18 1.21
CA ARG A 87 -21.62 2.24 1.92
C ARG A 87 -22.48 3.45 1.52
N ARG A 88 -21.87 4.54 1.04
CA ARG A 88 -22.56 5.77 0.64
C ARG A 88 -23.02 5.72 -0.81
N THR A 89 -22.32 4.99 -1.67
CA THR A 89 -22.76 4.74 -3.04
C THR A 89 -24.08 3.98 -3.00
N PRO A 90 -25.20 4.58 -3.45
CA PRO A 90 -26.46 3.88 -3.52
C PRO A 90 -26.29 2.66 -4.42
N ALA A 91 -26.85 1.51 -4.02
CA ALA A 91 -26.88 0.35 -4.90
C ALA A 91 -27.50 0.79 -6.24
N PRO A 92 -26.91 0.40 -7.40
CA PRO A 92 -27.52 0.68 -8.69
C PRO A 92 -28.96 0.20 -8.63
N ALA A 93 -29.90 1.09 -8.94
CA ALA A 93 -31.33 0.78 -8.87
C ALA A 93 -31.56 -0.53 -9.63
N PRO A 94 -32.30 -1.50 -9.06
CA PRO A 94 -32.62 -2.71 -9.77
C PRO A 94 -33.26 -2.27 -11.08
N SER A 95 -32.63 -2.66 -12.20
CA SER A 95 -33.19 -2.46 -13.53
C SER A 95 -34.57 -3.09 -13.49
N GLN A 96 -35.60 -2.25 -13.43
CA GLN A 96 -36.98 -2.70 -13.41
C GLN A 96 -37.12 -3.62 -14.61
N PRO A 97 -37.57 -4.87 -14.43
CA PRO A 97 -37.81 -5.74 -15.56
C PRO A 97 -38.77 -4.99 -16.47
N ALA A 98 -38.33 -4.66 -17.68
CA ALA A 98 -39.19 -4.09 -18.70
C ALA A 98 -40.42 -5.00 -18.73
N ALA A 99 -41.58 -4.44 -18.40
CA ALA A 99 -42.82 -5.19 -18.35
C ALA A 99 -42.91 -5.98 -19.64
N ALA A 100 -42.86 -7.32 -19.54
CA ALA A 100 -42.88 -8.18 -20.69
C ALA A 100 -44.19 -7.90 -21.43
N ALA A 101 -44.10 -7.14 -22.52
CA ALA A 101 -45.25 -6.88 -23.37
C ALA A 101 -45.74 -8.24 -23.85
N LEU A 102 -46.95 -8.61 -23.42
CA LEU A 102 -47.59 -9.84 -23.84
C LEU A 102 -47.56 -9.86 -25.38
N PRO A 103 -47.07 -10.94 -26.02
CA PRO A 103 -47.08 -11.04 -27.46
C PRO A 103 -48.51 -10.81 -27.97
N PRO A 104 -48.69 -10.05 -29.06
CA PRO A 104 -49.99 -9.54 -29.50
C PRO A 104 -51.04 -10.65 -29.73
N LEU A 105 -50.58 -11.86 -30.07
CA LEU A 105 -51.42 -13.05 -30.20
C LEU A 105 -52.09 -13.45 -28.86
N ALA A 106 -51.37 -13.41 -27.75
CA ALA A 106 -51.91 -13.74 -26.43
C ALA A 106 -52.94 -12.69 -25.96
N ALA A 107 -52.70 -11.41 -26.26
CA ALA A 107 -53.67 -10.34 -26.00
C ALA A 107 -54.96 -10.53 -26.81
N ALA A 108 -54.86 -10.93 -28.08
CA ALA A 108 -56.01 -11.20 -28.94
C ALA A 108 -56.85 -12.40 -28.45
N ILE A 109 -56.20 -13.46 -27.96
CA ILE A 109 -56.88 -14.63 -27.38
C ILE A 109 -57.67 -14.22 -26.12
N LEU A 110 -57.06 -13.44 -25.23
CA LEU A 110 -57.74 -12.96 -24.02
C LEU A 110 -58.89 -11.99 -24.35
N ALA A 111 -58.74 -11.11 -25.34
CA ALA A 111 -59.80 -10.21 -25.79
C ALA A 111 -61.01 -10.99 -26.34
N ARG A 112 -60.76 -12.03 -27.16
CA ARG A 112 -61.81 -12.91 -27.70
C ARG A 112 -62.48 -13.73 -26.61
N ALA A 113 -61.72 -14.22 -25.63
CA ALA A 113 -62.26 -14.93 -24.47
C ALA A 113 -63.16 -14.02 -23.62
N LYS A 114 -62.75 -12.76 -23.36
CA LYS A 114 -63.59 -11.76 -22.68
C LYS A 114 -64.86 -11.43 -23.46
N ALA A 115 -64.78 -11.24 -24.78
CA ALA A 115 -65.95 -10.98 -25.61
C ALA A 115 -66.94 -12.16 -25.60
N LYS A 116 -66.45 -13.40 -25.62
CA LYS A 116 -67.28 -14.60 -25.52
C LYS A 116 -67.95 -14.74 -24.14
N ALA A 117 -67.24 -14.35 -23.07
CA ALA A 117 -67.79 -14.32 -21.72
C ALA A 117 -68.82 -13.18 -21.50
N ALA A 118 -68.71 -12.09 -22.26
CA ALA A 118 -69.58 -10.91 -22.14
C ALA A 118 -70.83 -10.94 -23.05
N GLY A 119 -70.93 -11.85 -24.03
CA GLY A 119 -72.03 -11.78 -25.01
C GLY A 119 -72.22 -13.03 -25.86
N GLY A 120 -72.49 -14.17 -25.23
CA GLY A 120 -72.76 -15.44 -25.92
C GLY A 120 -74.23 -15.84 -26.03
N THR A 121 -75.06 -15.06 -26.73
CA THR A 121 -76.23 -15.56 -27.49
C THR A 121 -76.58 -14.57 -28.62
N PRO A 122 -76.26 -14.88 -29.89
CA PRO A 122 -77.07 -14.41 -31.01
C PRO A 122 -78.22 -15.41 -31.23
N SER A 123 -79.43 -14.85 -31.43
CA SER A 123 -80.63 -15.57 -31.88
C SER A 123 -80.46 -16.23 -33.24
#